data_AF-E1X3Q6-F1
#
_entry.id   AF-E1X3Q6-F1
#
_cell.length_a   1.000
_cell.length_b   1.000
_cell.length_c   1.000
_cell.angle_alpha   90.00
_cell.angle_beta   90.00
_cell.angle_gamma   90.00
#
_symmetry.space_group_name_H-M   'P 1'
#
loop_
_entity.id
_entity.type
_entity.pdbx_description
1 polymer ?
#
loop_
_entity_poly.entity_id
_entity_poly.type
_entity_poly.pdbx_seq_one_letter_code
_entity_poly.pdbx_strand_id
1 'polypeptide(L)'
;MRDKMKLLSLIVLFITTVISTQVSAGNICGDNKLEKITICHAGSEHNPHFTNICVDFAAVHGHLKNHSHDSVGACGSTSQSLNDGVVYACNAGVKHIKPASRVCYQRSNPSLSCNPSACESGQSCDCVCSGETDGPNVVDFMKYNGRSFSNVDQLNEIENDSFWGGTLQARTSTYSENSGQIDSEGFVVATHDPSNYVLRNNSLSFELGSELYGTEYFVDLCWKNTNEDYAGEFEITPKYSYRNKQLFGQSYVETADILTRTDVECTDDKNQKFNLFDESWLLFPSQMSEILPQVGTVDGVSFCRVRHYFKENSNSFRPWETKAIEVSTSLEVVLTEDQETPLDQGVKLCHPIASVPGNTNGMTNSHGRRRGNGNGNGNGSHDPGLLVCQVLFESNLAYEQFVLDHQDSSHGNSNSSYSVNHEDDSRFTSTRNCEETTGLTMADPVACMLKFATDGYHHDHDFVIGGNGTLIIKENN
;
A
#
# COMPACT_ATOMS: atom_id res chain seq x y z
N MET A 1 27.16 22.79 -48.46
CA MET A 1 26.47 23.32 -47.25
C MET A 1 25.51 22.28 -46.64
N ARG A 2 25.97 21.05 -46.44
CA ARG A 2 25.27 19.99 -45.68
C ARG A 2 26.36 19.07 -45.18
N ASP A 3 26.96 19.37 -44.03
CA ASP A 3 27.87 18.45 -43.30
C ASP A 3 28.34 18.99 -41.92
N LYS A 4 27.58 19.91 -41.30
CA LYS A 4 27.93 20.46 -39.97
C LYS A 4 26.77 20.40 -38.97
N MET A 5 25.95 19.35 -39.01
CA MET A 5 24.80 19.20 -38.12
C MET A 5 24.72 17.84 -37.40
N LYS A 6 25.83 17.08 -37.34
CA LYS A 6 25.86 15.78 -36.62
C LYS A 6 26.81 15.71 -35.43
N LEU A 7 27.53 16.79 -35.11
CA LEU A 7 28.51 16.78 -34.01
C LEU A 7 28.03 17.48 -32.72
N LEU A 8 26.80 18.01 -32.68
CA LEU A 8 26.27 18.70 -31.50
C LEU A 8 25.22 17.91 -30.70
N SER A 9 24.80 16.73 -31.18
CA SER A 9 23.84 15.86 -30.47
C SER A 9 24.49 14.82 -29.55
N LEU A 10 25.83 14.77 -29.46
CA LEU A 10 26.54 13.76 -28.67
C LEU A 10 27.10 14.29 -27.33
N ILE A 11 26.91 15.58 -27.02
CA ILE A 11 27.40 16.21 -25.75
C ILE A 11 26.22 16.62 -24.85
N VAL A 12 25.00 16.20 -25.18
CA VAL A 12 23.85 16.21 -24.27
C VAL A 12 23.49 14.77 -23.92
N LEU A 13 24.53 13.95 -23.66
CA LEU A 13 24.38 12.79 -22.80
C LEU A 13 24.28 13.36 -21.39
N PHE A 14 23.05 13.74 -21.07
CA PHE A 14 22.61 14.28 -19.80
C PHE A 14 23.23 13.41 -18.71
N ILE A 15 24.05 14.05 -17.89
CA ILE A 15 24.34 13.61 -16.53
C ILE A 15 23.01 13.68 -15.79
N THR A 16 22.11 12.74 -16.07
CA THR A 16 21.14 12.28 -15.08
C THR A 16 21.95 11.43 -14.12
N THR A 17 22.74 12.07 -13.27
CA THR A 17 22.93 11.55 -11.93
C THR A 17 21.52 11.38 -11.39
N VAL A 18 21.02 10.16 -11.47
CA VAL A 18 19.91 9.69 -10.64
C VAL A 18 20.41 9.97 -9.23
N ILE A 19 20.02 11.12 -8.70
CA ILE A 19 20.04 11.34 -7.26
C ILE A 19 18.92 10.41 -6.80
N SER A 20 19.25 9.12 -6.68
CA SER A 20 18.52 8.22 -5.82
C SER A 20 18.69 8.85 -4.44
N THR A 21 17.76 9.73 -4.08
CA THR A 21 17.49 9.99 -2.68
C THR A 21 17.18 8.63 -2.13
N GLN A 22 18.17 7.99 -1.48
CA GLN A 22 17.90 6.79 -0.72
C GLN A 22 16.79 7.20 0.23
N VAL A 23 15.61 6.62 0.00
CA VAL A 23 14.49 6.74 0.91
C VAL A 23 15.01 6.05 2.15
N SER A 24 15.50 6.86 3.10
CA SER A 24 15.90 6.35 4.40
C SER A 24 14.60 5.92 5.06
N ALA A 25 14.43 4.61 5.24
CA ALA A 25 13.29 4.05 5.94
C ALA A 25 13.00 4.87 7.20
N GLY A 26 11.74 5.27 7.35
CA GLY A 26 11.32 6.39 8.17
C GLY A 26 11.79 6.32 9.63
N ASN A 27 12.57 7.31 10.05
CA ASN A 27 12.71 7.64 11.47
C ASN A 27 11.38 8.23 11.97
N ILE A 28 10.43 7.38 12.36
CA ILE A 28 9.08 7.78 12.81
C ILE A 28 9.11 8.52 14.14
N CYS A 29 10.16 8.29 14.94
CA CYS A 29 10.43 9.11 16.11
C CYS A 29 10.75 10.58 15.75
N GLY A 30 11.21 10.83 14.52
CA GLY A 30 11.71 12.11 14.04
C GLY A 30 13.08 12.46 14.65
N ASP A 31 13.81 13.38 14.02
CA ASP A 31 15.11 13.87 14.52
C ASP A 31 14.97 14.81 15.74
N ASN A 32 13.74 15.11 16.16
CA ASN A 32 13.44 15.95 17.33
C ASN A 32 13.29 15.15 18.63
N LYS A 33 13.26 13.83 18.57
CA LYS A 33 13.24 12.91 19.73
C LYS A 33 14.46 12.01 19.63
N LEU A 34 15.60 12.54 20.07
CA LEU A 34 16.87 11.82 19.97
C LEU A 34 16.92 10.68 20.98
N GLU A 35 16.21 10.78 22.10
CA GLU A 35 16.11 9.80 23.17
C GLU A 35 15.23 8.57 22.86
N LYS A 36 14.68 8.50 21.64
CA LYS A 36 13.77 7.45 21.20
C LYS A 36 14.26 6.76 19.93
N ILE A 37 13.82 5.52 19.76
CA ILE A 37 14.06 4.72 18.56
C ILE A 37 12.74 4.16 18.02
N THR A 38 12.70 4.03 16.69
CA THR A 38 11.58 3.40 15.99
C THR A 38 11.73 1.89 16.07
N ILE A 39 10.66 1.21 16.48
CA ILE A 39 10.53 -0.24 16.47
C ILE A 39 9.31 -0.57 15.61
N CYS A 40 9.45 -1.59 14.76
CA CYS A 40 8.32 -2.24 14.14
C CYS A 40 7.74 -3.23 15.13
N HIS A 41 6.56 -2.92 15.66
CA HIS A 41 5.91 -3.71 16.69
C HIS A 41 4.81 -4.58 16.11
N ALA A 42 4.86 -5.87 16.38
CA ALA A 42 3.80 -6.81 16.02
C ALA A 42 2.77 -6.85 17.17
N GLY A 43 1.63 -6.20 16.99
CA GLY A 43 0.61 -6.08 18.04
C GLY A 43 0.07 -7.41 18.61
N SER A 44 0.29 -8.55 17.94
CA SER A 44 -0.04 -9.89 18.44
C SER A 44 0.87 -10.96 17.80
N GLU A 45 1.24 -11.99 18.57
CA GLU A 45 2.00 -13.15 18.08
C GLU A 45 1.22 -14.02 17.09
N HIS A 46 -0.11 -14.00 17.10
CA HIS A 46 -0.92 -14.94 16.30
C HIS A 46 -1.53 -14.30 15.05
N ASN A 47 -1.53 -12.97 14.98
CA ASN A 47 -1.93 -12.21 13.83
C ASN A 47 -1.17 -10.87 13.86
N PRO A 48 0.09 -10.85 13.40
CA PRO A 48 0.95 -9.69 13.56
C PRO A 48 0.43 -8.53 12.70
N HIS A 49 -0.20 -7.56 13.37
CA HIS A 49 -0.37 -6.23 12.81
C HIS A 49 0.87 -5.43 13.13
N PHE A 50 1.75 -5.30 12.14
CA PHE A 50 2.96 -4.52 12.23
C PHE A 50 2.61 -3.04 12.26
N THR A 51 3.02 -2.37 13.33
CA THR A 51 2.82 -0.94 13.51
C THR A 51 4.12 -0.32 13.97
N ASN A 52 4.44 0.84 13.41
CA ASN A 52 5.59 1.56 13.90
C ASN A 52 5.29 2.30 15.19
N ILE A 53 6.11 2.00 16.19
CA ILE A 53 6.06 2.66 17.49
C ILE A 53 7.37 3.37 17.77
N CYS A 54 7.27 4.46 18.52
CA CYS A 54 8.42 5.24 18.94
C CYS A 54 8.62 5.04 20.45
N VAL A 55 9.66 4.31 20.82
CA VAL A 55 9.92 3.92 22.21
C VAL A 55 11.22 4.54 22.72
N ASP A 56 11.31 4.72 24.04
CA ASP A 56 12.56 5.14 24.66
C ASP A 56 13.61 4.02 24.53
N PHE A 57 14.89 4.37 24.42
CA PHE A 57 15.97 3.37 24.32
C PHE A 57 15.93 2.35 25.45
N ALA A 58 15.67 2.79 26.68
CA ALA A 58 15.49 1.93 27.85
C ALA A 58 14.37 0.87 27.71
N ALA A 59 13.37 1.09 26.85
CA ALA A 59 12.23 0.19 26.65
C ALA A 59 12.47 -0.85 25.54
N VAL A 60 13.47 -0.67 24.68
CA VAL A 60 13.74 -1.52 23.51
C VAL A 60 13.91 -2.98 23.89
N HIS A 61 14.74 -3.26 24.91
CA HIS A 61 14.97 -4.63 25.38
C HIS A 61 13.67 -5.31 25.80
N GLY A 62 12.75 -4.58 26.45
CA GLY A 62 11.45 -5.10 26.85
C GLY A 62 10.56 -5.46 25.65
N HIS A 63 10.64 -4.68 24.56
CA HIS A 63 9.93 -4.96 23.32
C HIS A 63 10.49 -6.21 22.63
N LEU A 64 11.79 -6.19 22.30
CA LEU A 64 12.42 -7.29 21.56
C LEU A 64 12.38 -8.63 22.31
N LYS A 65 12.50 -8.60 23.64
CA LYS A 65 12.50 -9.83 24.46
C LYS A 65 11.11 -10.43 24.64
N ASN A 66 10.08 -9.59 24.76
CA ASN A 66 8.72 -10.06 25.08
C ASN A 66 7.82 -10.20 23.84
N HIS A 67 8.26 -9.68 22.69
CA HIS A 67 7.54 -9.75 21.43
C HIS A 67 8.49 -10.26 20.35
N SER A 68 8.38 -11.56 20.02
CA SER A 68 9.31 -12.25 19.10
C SER A 68 9.31 -11.74 17.66
N HIS A 69 8.36 -10.87 17.33
CA HIS A 69 8.19 -10.27 16.01
C HIS A 69 8.45 -8.76 16.03
N ASP A 70 8.85 -8.19 17.17
CA ASP A 70 9.31 -6.81 17.22
C ASP A 70 10.71 -6.73 16.63
N SER A 71 10.95 -5.71 15.79
CA SER A 71 12.27 -5.44 15.21
C SER A 71 12.62 -3.96 15.30
N VAL A 72 13.89 -3.63 15.34
CA VAL A 72 14.38 -2.26 15.31
C VAL A 72 14.29 -1.71 13.88
N GLY A 73 13.85 -0.46 13.76
CA GLY A 73 13.60 0.19 12.48
C GLY A 73 12.11 0.29 12.14
N ALA A 74 11.80 0.87 10.99
CA ALA A 74 10.42 1.02 10.54
C ALA A 74 9.87 -0.31 9.98
N CYS A 75 8.60 -0.62 10.20
CA CYS A 75 7.88 -1.65 9.48
C CYS A 75 7.97 -1.41 7.97
N GLY A 76 8.22 -2.48 7.21
CA GLY A 76 8.50 -2.41 5.78
C GLY A 76 9.95 -2.09 5.42
N SER A 77 10.84 -1.87 6.41
CA SER A 77 12.29 -1.74 6.15
C SER A 77 13.02 -3.08 6.06
N THR A 78 12.33 -4.19 6.37
CA THR A 78 12.86 -5.55 6.30
C THR A 78 11.87 -6.45 5.56
N SER A 79 12.36 -7.46 4.84
CA SER A 79 11.51 -8.39 4.07
C SER A 79 10.48 -9.13 4.95
N GLN A 80 10.76 -9.29 6.24
CA GLN A 80 9.89 -9.94 7.22
C GLN A 80 8.70 -9.08 7.67
N SER A 81 8.74 -7.76 7.42
CA SER A 81 7.71 -6.79 7.83
C SER A 81 6.90 -6.21 6.67
N LEU A 82 7.16 -6.69 5.44
CA LEU A 82 6.38 -6.34 4.26
C LEU A 82 5.12 -7.22 4.16
N ASN A 83 4.02 -6.61 3.73
CA ASN A 83 2.75 -7.26 3.42
C ASN A 83 2.47 -7.17 1.91
N ASP A 84 1.71 -8.13 1.39
CA ASP A 84 1.20 -8.17 0.01
C ASP A 84 0.18 -7.05 -0.28
N GLY A 85 -0.13 -6.20 0.70
CA GLY A 85 -1.10 -5.13 0.60
C GLY A 85 -2.55 -5.62 0.69
N VAL A 86 -3.49 -4.80 0.23
CA VAL A 86 -4.93 -5.11 0.27
C VAL A 86 -5.54 -4.99 -1.12
N VAL A 87 -6.12 -6.10 -1.60
CA VAL A 87 -6.88 -6.19 -2.85
C VAL A 87 -8.37 -6.03 -2.59
N TYR A 88 -9.05 -5.22 -3.39
CA TYR A 88 -10.50 -5.02 -3.29
C TYR A 88 -11.10 -4.53 -4.61
N ALA A 89 -12.37 -4.86 -4.88
CA ALA A 89 -13.10 -4.28 -6.00
C ALA A 89 -13.48 -2.82 -5.67
N CYS A 90 -13.13 -1.86 -6.52
CA CYS A 90 -13.17 -0.44 -6.15
C CYS A 90 -14.07 0.44 -7.03
N ASN A 91 -14.29 0.06 -8.29
CA ASN A 91 -15.20 0.80 -9.15
C ASN A 91 -15.74 -0.08 -10.27
N ALA A 92 -16.73 0.47 -10.98
CA ALA A 92 -17.33 -0.14 -12.13
C ALA A 92 -18.08 0.91 -12.93
N GLY A 93 -18.27 0.67 -14.22
CA GLY A 93 -19.08 1.54 -15.03
C GLY A 93 -19.63 0.91 -16.29
N VAL A 94 -20.63 1.59 -16.85
CA VAL A 94 -21.29 1.22 -18.10
C VAL A 94 -21.40 2.45 -19.01
N LYS A 95 -21.22 2.24 -20.30
CA LYS A 95 -21.29 3.26 -21.34
C LYS A 95 -21.97 2.68 -22.57
N HIS A 96 -22.85 3.46 -23.18
CA HIS A 96 -23.52 3.10 -24.43
C HIS A 96 -23.17 4.09 -25.53
N ILE A 97 -23.14 3.61 -26.76
CA ILE A 97 -23.17 4.49 -27.92
C ILE A 97 -24.59 5.06 -28.01
N LYS A 98 -24.73 6.40 -28.02
CA LYS A 98 -26.03 7.03 -28.23
C LYS A 98 -26.60 6.56 -29.58
N PRO A 99 -27.78 5.90 -29.63
CA PRO A 99 -28.35 5.48 -30.90
C PRO A 99 -28.70 6.73 -31.74
N ALA A 100 -28.33 6.70 -33.03
CA ALA A 100 -28.58 7.81 -33.95
C ALA A 100 -30.08 8.02 -34.26
N SER A 101 -30.91 7.01 -34.01
CA SER A 101 -32.36 7.03 -34.25
C SER A 101 -33.08 6.03 -33.35
N ARG A 102 -34.42 6.17 -33.26
CA ARG A 102 -35.29 5.19 -32.60
C ARG A 102 -35.10 3.80 -33.21
N VAL A 103 -34.96 2.79 -32.37
CA VAL A 103 -34.77 1.39 -32.77
C VAL A 103 -36.00 0.59 -32.36
N CYS A 104 -36.53 -0.24 -33.25
CA CYS A 104 -37.76 -1.00 -33.05
C CYS A 104 -37.61 -2.45 -33.51
N TYR A 105 -38.07 -3.44 -32.73
CA TYR A 105 -37.96 -4.88 -33.03
C TYR A 105 -39.17 -5.71 -32.58
N GLN A 106 -39.37 -6.88 -33.18
CA GLN A 106 -40.49 -7.77 -32.82
C GLN A 106 -40.25 -8.48 -31.48
N ARG A 107 -41.26 -8.60 -30.60
CA ARG A 107 -41.07 -9.32 -29.31
C ARG A 107 -40.95 -10.82 -29.55
N SER A 108 -41.67 -11.36 -30.52
CA SER A 108 -41.59 -12.79 -30.86
C SER A 108 -40.29 -13.16 -31.58
N ASN A 109 -39.67 -12.20 -32.28
CA ASN A 109 -38.40 -12.40 -32.96
C ASN A 109 -37.54 -11.13 -32.94
N PRO A 110 -36.71 -10.93 -31.90
CA PRO A 110 -35.88 -9.73 -31.74
C PRO A 110 -34.85 -9.51 -32.85
N SER A 111 -34.59 -10.51 -33.71
CA SER A 111 -33.72 -10.37 -34.87
C SER A 111 -34.33 -9.59 -36.03
N LEU A 112 -35.65 -9.31 -35.99
CA LEU A 112 -36.39 -8.59 -37.03
C LEU A 112 -36.75 -7.19 -36.55
N SER A 113 -36.28 -6.17 -37.28
CA SER A 113 -36.73 -4.80 -37.09
C SER A 113 -38.23 -4.68 -37.41
N CYS A 114 -38.98 -3.93 -36.61
CA CYS A 114 -40.39 -3.66 -36.86
C CYS A 114 -40.65 -2.15 -37.00
N ASN A 115 -41.76 -1.79 -37.62
CA ASN A 115 -42.24 -0.43 -37.63
C ASN A 115 -43.51 -0.34 -36.76
N PRO A 116 -43.49 0.35 -35.61
CA PRO A 116 -44.65 0.46 -34.74
C PRO A 116 -45.82 1.18 -35.43
N SER A 117 -45.52 2.04 -36.41
CA SER A 117 -46.52 2.75 -37.21
C SER A 117 -47.21 1.87 -38.25
N ALA A 118 -46.73 0.64 -38.48
CA ALA A 118 -47.36 -0.32 -39.38
C ALA A 118 -48.46 -1.16 -38.70
N CYS A 119 -48.65 -1.02 -37.39
CA CYS A 119 -49.68 -1.74 -36.65
C CYS A 119 -51.03 -1.01 -36.70
N GLU A 120 -52.10 -1.77 -36.94
CA GLU A 120 -53.47 -1.24 -36.92
C GLU A 120 -53.91 -0.89 -35.49
N SER A 121 -54.67 0.21 -35.36
CA SER A 121 -55.20 0.66 -34.07
C SER A 121 -56.07 -0.42 -33.42
N GLY A 122 -55.68 -0.90 -32.23
CA GLY A 122 -56.39 -1.92 -31.47
C GLY A 122 -55.75 -3.32 -31.50
N GLN A 123 -54.66 -3.52 -32.24
CA GLN A 123 -53.89 -4.76 -32.21
C GLN A 123 -52.72 -4.67 -31.21
N SER A 124 -52.42 -5.78 -30.51
CA SER A 124 -51.19 -5.91 -29.73
C SER A 124 -50.02 -5.99 -30.71
N CYS A 125 -49.40 -4.84 -30.99
CA CYS A 125 -48.27 -4.75 -31.88
C CYS A 125 -47.11 -5.57 -31.29
N ASP A 126 -46.69 -6.61 -32.01
CA ASP A 126 -45.50 -7.38 -31.69
C ASP A 126 -44.26 -6.57 -32.08
N CYS A 127 -44.12 -5.38 -31.50
CA CYS A 127 -43.10 -4.40 -31.80
C CYS A 127 -42.78 -3.62 -30.52
N VAL A 128 -41.50 -3.60 -30.12
CA VAL A 128 -40.98 -2.81 -29.01
C VAL A 128 -39.97 -1.84 -29.59
N CYS A 129 -40.04 -0.58 -29.16
CA CYS A 129 -39.15 0.45 -29.62
C CYS A 129 -38.49 1.17 -28.47
N SER A 130 -37.26 1.65 -28.69
CA SER A 130 -36.67 2.70 -27.88
C SER A 130 -37.58 3.94 -27.89
N GLY A 131 -37.49 4.81 -26.88
CA GLY A 131 -38.36 5.99 -26.75
C GLY A 131 -38.27 6.98 -27.93
N GLU A 132 -39.32 7.77 -28.17
CA GLU A 132 -39.40 8.77 -29.27
C GLU A 132 -38.70 10.11 -28.95
N THR A 133 -38.44 10.41 -27.68
CA THR A 133 -38.10 11.77 -27.20
C THR A 133 -36.78 11.85 -26.44
N ASP A 134 -35.77 11.03 -26.77
CA ASP A 134 -34.58 10.87 -25.91
C ASP A 134 -34.97 10.56 -24.44
N GLY A 135 -36.21 10.08 -24.22
CA GLY A 135 -36.74 9.74 -22.91
C GLY A 135 -35.93 8.60 -22.32
N PRO A 136 -35.80 8.51 -20.98
CA PRO A 136 -34.90 7.57 -20.32
C PRO A 136 -35.21 6.16 -20.83
N ASN A 137 -34.34 5.64 -21.70
CA ASN A 137 -34.28 4.22 -21.91
C ASN A 137 -33.88 3.68 -20.54
N VAL A 138 -34.81 3.03 -19.85
CA VAL A 138 -34.53 2.39 -18.56
C VAL A 138 -33.76 1.11 -18.87
N VAL A 139 -32.56 1.23 -19.45
CA VAL A 139 -31.85 0.11 -20.07
C VAL A 139 -30.45 -0.12 -19.51
N ASP A 140 -29.90 0.83 -18.74
CA ASP A 140 -28.59 0.65 -18.08
C ASP A 140 -28.84 0.39 -16.58
N PHE A 141 -29.39 -0.77 -16.26
CA PHE A 141 -29.52 -1.17 -14.86
C PHE A 141 -28.17 -1.69 -14.37
N MET A 142 -27.44 -0.86 -13.60
CA MET A 142 -26.26 -1.31 -12.87
C MET A 142 -26.59 -1.35 -11.38
N LYS A 143 -26.74 -2.55 -10.83
CA LYS A 143 -26.89 -2.75 -9.39
C LYS A 143 -25.55 -3.12 -8.78
N TYR A 144 -25.16 -2.40 -7.75
CA TYR A 144 -23.96 -2.71 -7.00
C TYR A 144 -24.21 -2.59 -5.49
N ASN A 145 -23.41 -3.31 -4.72
CA ASN A 145 -23.37 -3.17 -3.27
C ASN A 145 -21.97 -2.71 -2.93
N GLY A 146 -21.85 -1.63 -2.17
CA GLY A 146 -20.55 -1.13 -1.78
C GLY A 146 -20.61 -0.11 -0.66
N ARG A 147 -19.42 0.29 -0.19
CA ARG A 147 -19.20 1.13 0.97
C ARG A 147 -18.08 2.12 0.68
N SER A 148 -18.29 3.37 1.06
CA SER A 148 -17.18 4.33 1.17
C SER A 148 -16.45 4.14 2.50
N PHE A 149 -15.14 4.30 2.48
CA PHE A 149 -14.29 4.29 3.67
C PHE A 149 -13.40 5.53 3.69
N SER A 150 -12.96 5.92 4.88
CA SER A 150 -12.13 7.12 5.09
C SER A 150 -10.70 6.80 5.53
N ASN A 151 -10.45 5.56 5.96
CA ASN A 151 -9.15 5.06 6.38
C ASN A 151 -8.95 3.65 5.83
N VAL A 152 -7.75 3.36 5.34
CA VAL A 152 -7.32 2.05 4.83
C VAL A 152 -7.44 0.95 5.87
N ASP A 153 -7.26 1.25 7.17
CA ASP A 153 -7.40 0.28 8.26
C ASP A 153 -8.79 -0.36 8.29
N GLN A 154 -9.82 0.33 7.78
CA GLN A 154 -11.17 -0.21 7.68
C GLN A 154 -11.26 -1.35 6.67
N LEU A 155 -10.34 -1.44 5.70
CA LEU A 155 -10.29 -2.54 4.73
C LEU A 155 -9.87 -3.86 5.38
N ASN A 156 -9.19 -3.82 6.53
CA ASN A 156 -8.89 -5.04 7.30
C ASN A 156 -10.18 -5.73 7.80
N GLU A 157 -11.30 -5.00 7.85
CA GLU A 157 -12.60 -5.55 8.22
C GLU A 157 -13.44 -5.99 7.02
N ILE A 158 -12.91 -5.99 5.79
CA ILE A 158 -13.68 -6.29 4.58
C ILE A 158 -14.35 -7.68 4.60
N GLU A 159 -13.76 -8.63 5.33
CA GLU A 159 -14.33 -9.97 5.53
C GLU A 159 -15.43 -10.03 6.61
N ASN A 160 -15.54 -8.98 7.44
CA ASN A 160 -16.51 -8.92 8.52
C ASN A 160 -17.88 -8.47 7.98
N ASP A 161 -18.94 -9.23 8.24
CA ASP A 161 -20.30 -8.85 7.86
C ASP A 161 -20.76 -7.50 8.45
N SER A 162 -20.21 -7.10 9.61
CA SER A 162 -20.49 -5.79 10.20
C SER A 162 -19.95 -4.63 9.36
N PHE A 163 -18.83 -4.82 8.64
CA PHE A 163 -18.30 -3.87 7.68
C PHE A 163 -19.30 -3.61 6.54
N TRP A 164 -20.14 -4.58 6.22
CA TRP A 164 -21.18 -4.44 5.21
C TRP A 164 -22.56 -4.03 5.76
N GLY A 165 -22.64 -3.65 7.03
CA GLY A 165 -23.87 -3.17 7.65
C GLY A 165 -24.42 -1.93 6.92
N GLY A 166 -25.62 -2.06 6.32
CA GLY A 166 -26.32 -0.95 5.67
C GLY A 166 -25.88 -0.61 4.23
N THR A 167 -25.07 -1.47 3.59
CA THR A 167 -24.49 -1.20 2.27
C THR A 167 -25.32 -1.84 1.14
N LEU A 168 -26.34 -1.12 0.65
CA LEU A 168 -27.05 -1.45 -0.58
C LEU A 168 -27.33 -0.15 -1.34
N GLN A 169 -26.67 0.03 -2.48
CA GLN A 169 -26.90 1.17 -3.36
C GLN A 169 -27.32 0.65 -4.73
N ALA A 170 -28.62 0.45 -4.94
CA ALA A 170 -29.13 0.24 -6.28
C ALA A 170 -29.25 1.60 -6.98
N ARG A 171 -28.64 1.74 -8.16
CA ARG A 171 -28.87 2.90 -9.04
C ARG A 171 -29.41 2.41 -10.38
N THR A 172 -30.37 3.12 -10.92
CA THR A 172 -30.85 2.89 -12.29
C THR A 172 -30.31 4.01 -13.15
N SER A 173 -29.76 3.71 -14.32
CA SER A 173 -29.21 4.74 -15.21
C SER A 173 -30.26 5.52 -16.00
N THR A 174 -31.46 5.72 -15.44
CA THR A 174 -32.32 6.70 -16.09
C THR A 174 -31.58 8.03 -16.11
N TYR A 175 -31.71 8.81 -17.19
CA TYR A 175 -31.08 10.13 -17.32
C TYR A 175 -31.35 11.04 -16.08
N SER A 176 -32.38 10.72 -15.30
CA SER A 176 -32.76 11.34 -14.02
C SER A 176 -32.21 10.69 -12.74
N GLU A 177 -31.64 9.48 -12.77
CA GLU A 177 -31.15 8.72 -11.59
C GLU A 177 -29.70 8.18 -11.68
N ASN A 178 -28.96 8.53 -12.75
CA ASN A 178 -27.50 8.39 -12.79
C ASN A 178 -26.84 9.11 -11.61
N SER A 179 -25.55 8.85 -11.34
CA SER A 179 -24.75 9.56 -10.32
C SER A 179 -24.67 11.09 -10.47
N GLY A 180 -25.42 11.66 -11.40
CA GLY A 180 -25.43 13.05 -11.80
C GLY A 180 -24.32 13.37 -12.79
N GLN A 181 -23.33 12.49 -12.97
CA GLN A 181 -22.11 12.80 -13.72
C GLN A 181 -21.52 11.58 -14.44
N ILE A 182 -21.35 11.73 -15.75
CA ILE A 182 -20.57 10.85 -16.62
C ILE A 182 -19.09 11.17 -16.35
N ASP A 183 -18.23 10.15 -16.27
CA ASP A 183 -16.79 10.36 -16.11
C ASP A 183 -16.12 10.93 -17.38
N SER A 184 -14.81 11.18 -17.34
CA SER A 184 -14.08 11.69 -18.50
C SER A 184 -14.02 10.74 -19.70
N GLU A 185 -14.26 9.45 -19.49
CA GLU A 185 -14.24 8.40 -20.52
C GLU A 185 -15.64 8.15 -21.13
N GLY A 186 -16.69 8.73 -20.54
CA GLY A 186 -18.06 8.59 -21.01
C GLY A 186 -18.87 7.54 -20.25
N PHE A 187 -18.37 6.99 -19.14
CA PHE A 187 -19.05 5.98 -18.35
C PHE A 187 -19.93 6.57 -17.26
N VAL A 188 -21.07 5.91 -17.03
CA VAL A 188 -21.80 6.00 -15.77
C VAL A 188 -21.12 5.08 -14.78
N VAL A 189 -20.56 5.64 -13.71
CA VAL A 189 -19.72 4.91 -12.76
C VAL A 189 -20.38 4.73 -11.39
N ALA A 190 -19.99 3.68 -10.67
CA ALA A 190 -20.42 3.41 -9.30
C ALA A 190 -19.91 4.47 -8.31
N THR A 191 -18.69 4.96 -8.54
CA THR A 191 -18.07 6.07 -7.80
C THR A 191 -17.12 6.87 -8.71
N HIS A 192 -16.95 8.16 -8.41
CA HIS A 192 -15.88 8.98 -9.00
C HIS A 192 -14.60 8.98 -8.16
N ASP A 193 -14.66 8.42 -6.95
CA ASP A 193 -13.56 8.35 -5.98
C ASP A 193 -13.20 6.86 -5.70
N PRO A 194 -12.57 6.16 -6.66
CA PRO A 194 -12.30 4.71 -6.55
C PRO A 194 -11.36 4.34 -5.40
N SER A 195 -10.48 5.26 -4.95
CA SER A 195 -9.54 4.99 -3.86
C SER A 195 -10.23 4.75 -2.51
N ASN A 196 -11.46 5.25 -2.34
CA ASN A 196 -12.16 5.31 -1.05
C ASN A 196 -13.51 4.58 -1.10
N TYR A 197 -13.73 3.75 -2.12
CA TYR A 197 -14.95 3.00 -2.31
C TYR A 197 -14.63 1.54 -2.55
N VAL A 198 -15.41 0.65 -1.94
CA VAL A 198 -15.24 -0.79 -2.07
C VAL A 198 -16.57 -1.47 -2.37
N LEU A 199 -16.54 -2.45 -3.27
CA LEU A 199 -17.68 -3.27 -3.67
C LEU A 199 -17.72 -4.56 -2.86
N ARG A 200 -18.91 -4.96 -2.40
CA ARG A 200 -19.13 -6.19 -1.62
C ARG A 200 -19.00 -7.41 -2.52
N ASN A 201 -18.25 -8.42 -2.07
CA ASN A 201 -18.03 -9.73 -2.70
C ASN A 201 -17.08 -9.80 -3.91
N ASN A 202 -16.15 -8.83 -4.08
CA ASN A 202 -15.18 -8.81 -5.20
C ASN A 202 -15.80 -9.01 -6.59
N SER A 203 -17.11 -8.82 -6.70
CA SER A 203 -17.89 -9.14 -7.88
C SER A 203 -18.97 -8.09 -7.99
N LEU A 204 -18.97 -7.44 -9.14
CA LEU A 204 -20.12 -6.70 -9.58
C LEU A 204 -20.77 -7.59 -10.63
N SER A 205 -21.95 -8.10 -10.31
CA SER A 205 -22.74 -8.84 -11.28
C SER A 205 -23.36 -7.82 -12.22
N PHE A 206 -22.65 -7.48 -13.28
CA PHE A 206 -23.27 -6.87 -14.44
C PHE A 206 -24.02 -7.96 -15.16
N GLU A 207 -25.26 -7.66 -15.43
CA GLU A 207 -26.06 -8.45 -16.33
C GLU A 207 -25.73 -7.93 -17.74
N LEU A 208 -24.66 -8.45 -18.37
CA LEU A 208 -24.37 -8.12 -19.77
C LEU A 208 -25.60 -8.53 -20.59
N GLY A 209 -26.15 -7.59 -21.36
CA GLY A 209 -27.49 -7.72 -21.92
C GLY A 209 -28.21 -6.38 -22.06
N SER A 210 -27.53 -5.33 -22.54
CA SER A 210 -28.21 -4.06 -22.84
C SER A 210 -29.14 -4.23 -24.05
N GLU A 211 -30.19 -3.42 -24.12
CA GLU A 211 -31.00 -3.28 -25.34
C GLU A 211 -30.25 -2.50 -26.44
N LEU A 212 -29.16 -1.81 -26.10
CA LEU A 212 -28.37 -0.99 -27.00
C LEU A 212 -27.10 -1.73 -27.47
N TYR A 213 -26.83 -1.65 -28.78
CA TYR A 213 -25.60 -2.19 -29.37
C TYR A 213 -24.37 -1.38 -28.95
N GLY A 214 -23.20 -2.02 -28.99
CA GLY A 214 -21.93 -1.35 -28.71
C GLY A 214 -21.79 -0.91 -27.26
N THR A 215 -22.41 -1.63 -26.32
CA THR A 215 -22.23 -1.33 -24.90
C THR A 215 -20.81 -1.66 -24.48
N GLU A 216 -20.23 -0.75 -23.70
CA GLU A 216 -18.93 -0.89 -23.05
C GLU A 216 -19.15 -0.94 -21.54
N TYR A 217 -18.47 -1.87 -20.88
CA TYR A 217 -18.50 -2.10 -19.44
C TYR A 217 -17.07 -2.11 -18.91
N PHE A 218 -16.89 -1.70 -17.65
CA PHE A 218 -15.63 -1.94 -16.95
C PHE A 218 -15.81 -2.35 -15.49
N VAL A 219 -14.81 -3.06 -14.96
CA VAL A 219 -14.63 -3.39 -13.54
C VAL A 219 -13.24 -2.96 -13.12
N ASP A 220 -13.15 -2.24 -12.02
CA ASP A 220 -11.88 -1.90 -11.39
C ASP A 220 -11.67 -2.76 -10.14
N LEU A 221 -10.59 -3.54 -10.17
CA LEU A 221 -9.95 -4.07 -8.97
C LEU A 221 -8.83 -3.11 -8.57
N CYS A 222 -8.80 -2.75 -7.30
CA CYS A 222 -7.75 -1.94 -6.74
C CYS A 222 -6.89 -2.78 -5.82
N TRP A 223 -5.63 -2.41 -5.76
CA TRP A 223 -4.67 -2.88 -4.80
C TRP A 223 -4.02 -1.66 -4.14
N LYS A 224 -3.90 -1.70 -2.81
CA LYS A 224 -3.24 -0.66 -2.03
C LYS A 224 -2.06 -1.28 -1.30
N ASN A 225 -0.87 -0.71 -1.50
CA ASN A 225 0.29 -1.07 -0.70
C ASN A 225 0.11 -0.53 0.72
N THR A 226 0.19 -1.41 1.71
CA THR A 226 0.06 -1.07 3.14
C THR A 226 1.40 -0.95 3.84
N ASN A 227 2.51 -1.19 3.14
CA ASN A 227 3.84 -1.03 3.71
C ASN A 227 4.14 0.44 3.91
N GLU A 228 4.67 0.80 5.08
CA GLU A 228 5.18 2.15 5.30
C GLU A 228 6.35 2.36 4.32
N ASP A 229 6.37 3.49 3.63
CA ASP A 229 7.26 3.85 2.52
C ASP A 229 6.98 3.17 1.16
N TYR A 230 5.88 2.42 1.02
CA TYR A 230 5.51 1.73 -0.23
C TYR A 230 6.61 0.81 -0.78
N ALA A 231 7.46 0.31 0.12
CA ALA A 231 8.50 -0.64 -0.19
C ALA A 231 7.89 -1.96 -0.70
N GLY A 232 8.64 -2.64 -1.55
CA GLY A 232 8.25 -3.91 -2.15
C GLY A 232 8.19 -3.85 -3.68
N GLU A 233 8.73 -4.87 -4.30
CA GLU A 233 8.42 -5.27 -5.68
C GLU A 233 7.31 -6.31 -5.64
N PHE A 234 6.25 -6.06 -6.38
CA PHE A 234 5.03 -6.83 -6.36
C PHE A 234 4.73 -7.39 -7.75
N GLU A 235 4.52 -8.70 -7.83
CA GLU A 235 3.95 -9.35 -9.00
C GLU A 235 2.43 -9.16 -8.99
N ILE A 236 1.90 -8.52 -10.04
CA ILE A 236 0.47 -8.26 -10.18
C ILE A 236 -0.11 -9.26 -11.17
N THR A 237 -0.98 -10.15 -10.69
CA THR A 237 -1.64 -11.17 -11.51
C THR A 237 -3.16 -10.96 -11.52
N PRO A 238 -3.69 -10.16 -12.45
CA PRO A 238 -5.11 -10.02 -12.61
C PRO A 238 -5.69 -11.30 -13.22
N LYS A 239 -6.91 -11.65 -12.82
CA LYS A 239 -7.63 -12.81 -13.35
C LYS A 239 -9.07 -12.43 -13.60
N TYR A 240 -9.63 -12.96 -14.69
CA TYR A 240 -11.07 -12.90 -14.88
C TYR A 240 -11.60 -14.16 -15.53
N SER A 241 -12.79 -14.54 -15.10
CA SER A 241 -13.57 -15.64 -15.61
C SER A 241 -15.01 -15.18 -15.81
N TYR A 242 -15.82 -15.99 -16.48
CA TYR A 242 -17.20 -15.64 -16.74
C TYR A 242 -18.07 -16.88 -16.86
N ARG A 243 -19.37 -16.68 -16.64
CA ARG A 243 -20.41 -17.68 -16.82
C ARG A 243 -21.41 -17.17 -17.83
N ASN A 244 -21.44 -17.82 -18.99
CA ASN A 244 -22.33 -17.47 -20.09
C ASN A 244 -23.62 -18.27 -19.99
N LYS A 245 -24.78 -17.61 -20.07
CA LYS A 245 -26.06 -18.28 -20.24
C LYS A 245 -26.27 -18.57 -21.71
N GLN A 246 -26.55 -19.84 -22.03
CA GLN A 246 -26.91 -20.21 -23.39
C GLN A 246 -28.33 -19.71 -23.70
N LEU A 247 -28.45 -18.97 -24.80
CA LEU A 247 -29.73 -18.49 -25.31
C LEU A 247 -29.96 -19.15 -26.67
N PHE A 248 -31.01 -19.97 -26.78
CA PHE A 248 -31.38 -20.64 -28.03
C PHE A 248 -30.26 -21.49 -28.67
N GLY A 249 -29.35 -22.03 -27.86
CA GLY A 249 -28.24 -22.87 -28.34
C GLY A 249 -27.01 -22.11 -28.84
N GLN A 250 -27.01 -20.77 -28.79
CA GLN A 250 -25.83 -19.92 -29.00
C GLN A 250 -25.49 -19.18 -27.71
N SER A 251 -24.21 -18.84 -27.56
CA SER A 251 -23.74 -18.12 -26.38
C SER A 251 -23.91 -16.60 -26.59
N TYR A 252 -24.17 -15.83 -25.53
CA TYR A 252 -24.30 -14.37 -25.68
C TYR A 252 -23.00 -13.75 -26.20
N VAL A 253 -21.86 -14.23 -25.69
CA VAL A 253 -20.52 -13.83 -26.13
C VAL A 253 -20.38 -13.91 -27.66
N GLU A 254 -20.83 -15.01 -28.27
CA GLU A 254 -20.73 -15.23 -29.72
C GLU A 254 -21.65 -14.29 -30.50
N THR A 255 -22.85 -14.01 -29.99
CA THR A 255 -23.83 -13.16 -30.69
C THR A 255 -23.46 -11.68 -30.58
N ALA A 256 -22.97 -11.27 -29.41
CA ALA A 256 -22.60 -9.89 -29.11
C ALA A 256 -21.16 -9.55 -29.57
N ASP A 257 -20.39 -10.55 -30.00
CA ASP A 257 -18.99 -10.42 -30.42
C ASP A 257 -18.20 -9.64 -29.37
N ILE A 258 -18.18 -10.15 -28.13
CA ILE A 258 -17.59 -9.41 -27.01
C ILE A 258 -16.08 -9.33 -27.19
N LEU A 259 -15.55 -8.12 -27.08
CA LEU A 259 -14.14 -7.81 -26.95
C LEU A 259 -13.81 -7.54 -25.49
N THR A 260 -12.61 -7.90 -25.07
CA THR A 260 -12.08 -7.60 -23.74
C THR A 260 -10.72 -6.92 -23.83
N ARG A 261 -10.38 -6.14 -22.81
CA ARG A 261 -9.09 -5.47 -22.66
C ARG A 261 -8.81 -5.31 -21.17
N THR A 262 -7.58 -5.55 -20.75
CA THR A 262 -7.12 -5.25 -19.39
C THR A 262 -6.15 -4.08 -19.41
N ASP A 263 -6.33 -3.14 -18.50
CA ASP A 263 -5.44 -1.99 -18.25
C ASP A 263 -5.03 -2.01 -16.77
N VAL A 264 -3.76 -1.73 -16.48
CA VAL A 264 -3.22 -1.64 -15.13
C VAL A 264 -2.52 -0.30 -14.98
N GLU A 265 -3.15 0.62 -14.26
CA GLU A 265 -2.60 1.92 -13.88
C GLU A 265 -2.11 1.85 -12.43
N CYS A 266 -0.84 2.14 -12.19
CA CYS A 266 -0.27 2.23 -10.86
C CYS A 266 0.09 3.67 -10.51
N THR A 267 0.26 3.93 -9.22
CA THR A 267 0.67 5.20 -8.63
C THR A 267 1.85 4.94 -7.70
N ASP A 268 2.94 5.65 -7.88
CA ASP A 268 4.15 5.51 -7.05
C ASP A 268 4.01 6.21 -5.68
N ASP A 269 5.11 6.22 -4.92
CA ASP A 269 5.28 6.92 -3.64
C ASP A 269 5.08 8.45 -3.73
N LYS A 270 5.30 9.03 -4.92
CA LYS A 270 5.18 10.46 -5.22
C LYS A 270 3.83 10.84 -5.82
N ASN A 271 2.87 9.92 -5.80
CA ASN A 271 1.56 10.08 -6.40
C ASN A 271 1.60 10.33 -7.92
N GLN A 272 2.68 9.89 -8.59
CA GLN A 272 2.78 9.89 -10.04
C GLN A 272 2.13 8.63 -10.61
N LYS A 273 1.17 8.86 -11.51
CA LYS A 273 0.48 7.78 -12.22
C LYS A 273 1.29 7.28 -13.40
N PHE A 274 1.29 5.97 -13.62
CA PHE A 274 1.87 5.34 -14.80
C PHE A 274 1.09 4.08 -15.18
N ASN A 275 1.06 3.76 -16.48
CA ASN A 275 0.47 2.52 -16.97
C ASN A 275 1.52 1.43 -16.93
N LEU A 276 1.28 0.41 -16.11
CA LEU A 276 2.11 -0.78 -16.00
C LEU A 276 1.83 -1.73 -17.16
N PHE A 277 0.56 -1.89 -17.52
CA PHE A 277 0.13 -2.81 -18.57
C PHE A 277 -1.11 -2.28 -19.29
N ASP A 278 -1.13 -2.38 -20.62
CA ASP A 278 -2.27 -2.00 -21.45
C ASP A 278 -2.42 -3.00 -22.59
N GLU A 279 -3.47 -3.81 -22.53
CA GLU A 279 -3.77 -4.82 -23.54
C GLU A 279 -4.53 -4.22 -24.73
N SER A 280 -4.26 -4.71 -25.94
CA SER A 280 -5.15 -4.45 -27.07
C SER A 280 -6.48 -5.18 -26.88
N TRP A 281 -7.56 -4.70 -27.50
CA TRP A 281 -8.82 -5.43 -27.52
C TRP A 281 -8.67 -6.82 -28.13
N LEU A 282 -9.04 -7.85 -27.37
CA LEU A 282 -9.04 -9.25 -27.79
C LEU A 282 -10.46 -9.80 -27.85
N LEU A 283 -10.68 -10.80 -28.70
CA LEU A 283 -11.94 -11.52 -28.74
C LEU A 283 -12.14 -12.27 -27.42
N PHE A 284 -13.29 -12.07 -26.78
CA PHE A 284 -13.65 -12.80 -25.58
C PHE A 284 -13.99 -14.25 -25.97
N PRO A 285 -13.36 -15.26 -25.35
CA PRO A 285 -13.59 -16.65 -25.71
C PRO A 285 -15.05 -17.03 -25.48
N SER A 286 -15.59 -17.98 -26.24
CA SER A 286 -17.00 -18.40 -26.09
C SER A 286 -17.23 -19.52 -25.08
N GLN A 287 -16.17 -20.22 -24.68
CA GLN A 287 -16.18 -21.29 -23.68
C GLN A 287 -15.53 -20.83 -22.37
N MET A 288 -16.11 -21.24 -21.23
CA MET A 288 -15.59 -20.90 -19.90
C MET A 288 -14.08 -21.13 -19.84
N SER A 289 -13.34 -20.04 -19.67
CA SER A 289 -11.90 -20.05 -19.44
C SER A 289 -11.57 -18.93 -18.47
N GLU A 290 -10.66 -19.22 -17.55
CA GLU A 290 -9.97 -18.19 -16.80
C GLU A 290 -8.92 -17.54 -17.73
N ILE A 291 -8.84 -16.22 -17.71
CA ILE A 291 -7.85 -15.45 -18.47
C ILE A 291 -6.92 -14.76 -17.46
N LEU A 292 -5.62 -14.84 -17.75
CA LEU A 292 -4.52 -14.42 -16.88
C LEU A 292 -3.61 -13.45 -17.65
N PRO A 293 -3.94 -12.15 -17.74
CA PRO A 293 -3.04 -11.16 -18.33
C PRO A 293 -1.69 -11.15 -17.62
N GLN A 294 -0.61 -11.18 -18.39
CA GLN A 294 0.76 -11.16 -17.87
C GLN A 294 1.22 -9.71 -17.72
N VAL A 295 1.05 -9.13 -16.52
CA VAL A 295 1.35 -7.73 -16.23
C VAL A 295 2.83 -7.51 -15.91
N GLY A 296 3.43 -8.43 -15.13
CA GLY A 296 4.80 -8.33 -14.64
C GLY A 296 4.88 -7.83 -13.20
N THR A 297 6.07 -7.38 -12.80
CA THR A 297 6.36 -6.86 -11.47
C THR A 297 6.41 -5.33 -11.44
N VAL A 298 6.18 -4.75 -10.26
CA VAL A 298 6.25 -3.30 -10.06
C VAL A 298 6.79 -2.97 -8.67
N ASP A 299 7.69 -2.00 -8.58
CA ASP A 299 8.35 -1.58 -7.34
C ASP A 299 7.93 -0.17 -6.92
N GLY A 300 7.97 0.10 -5.60
CA GLY A 300 7.75 1.44 -5.04
C GLY A 300 6.33 2.00 -5.26
N VAL A 301 5.35 1.12 -5.43
CA VAL A 301 3.97 1.52 -5.74
C VAL A 301 3.11 1.65 -4.50
N SER A 302 2.37 2.75 -4.43
CA SER A 302 1.42 3.01 -3.37
C SER A 302 0.03 2.46 -3.65
N PHE A 303 -0.33 2.31 -4.93
CA PHE A 303 -1.66 1.92 -5.37
C PHE A 303 -1.62 1.42 -6.80
N CYS A 304 -2.40 0.40 -7.12
CA CYS A 304 -2.66 -0.02 -8.50
C CYS A 304 -4.14 -0.24 -8.74
N ARG A 305 -4.61 0.12 -9.92
CA ARG A 305 -5.94 -0.12 -10.44
C ARG A 305 -5.83 -1.02 -11.66
N VAL A 306 -6.34 -2.23 -11.54
CA VAL A 306 -6.59 -3.15 -12.64
C VAL A 306 -8.00 -2.92 -13.15
N ARG A 307 -8.12 -2.48 -14.40
CA ARG A 307 -9.39 -2.30 -15.08
C ARG A 307 -9.59 -3.36 -16.15
N HIS A 308 -10.66 -4.14 -16.01
CA HIS A 308 -11.12 -5.04 -17.08
C HIS A 308 -12.25 -4.38 -17.85
N TYR A 309 -12.07 -4.21 -19.14
CA TYR A 309 -13.07 -3.71 -20.08
C TYR A 309 -13.75 -4.88 -20.83
N PHE A 310 -15.03 -4.70 -21.12
CA PHE A 310 -15.83 -5.58 -21.96
C PHE A 310 -16.64 -4.73 -22.93
N LYS A 311 -16.55 -5.02 -24.23
CA LYS A 311 -17.19 -4.23 -25.28
C LYS A 311 -17.91 -5.12 -26.26
N GLU A 312 -19.13 -4.76 -26.61
CA GLU A 312 -19.85 -5.40 -27.71
C GLU A 312 -19.33 -4.88 -29.05
N ASN A 313 -18.93 -5.78 -29.94
CA ASN A 313 -18.49 -5.43 -31.30
C ASN A 313 -19.50 -5.83 -32.39
N SER A 314 -20.59 -6.50 -32.00
CA SER A 314 -21.65 -6.87 -32.92
C SER A 314 -22.60 -5.70 -33.21
N ASN A 315 -22.88 -5.51 -34.51
CA ASN A 315 -23.96 -4.64 -34.98
C ASN A 315 -25.30 -5.41 -35.13
N SER A 316 -25.35 -6.66 -34.68
CA SER A 316 -26.53 -7.51 -34.79
C SER A 316 -27.40 -7.41 -33.54
N PHE A 317 -28.71 -7.47 -33.73
CA PHE A 317 -29.66 -7.62 -32.62
C PHE A 317 -29.46 -8.96 -31.94
N ARG A 318 -29.47 -8.95 -30.61
CA ARG A 318 -29.28 -10.13 -29.76
C ARG A 318 -30.51 -10.36 -28.89
N PRO A 319 -30.71 -11.57 -28.35
CA PRO A 319 -31.84 -11.86 -27.48
C PRO A 319 -31.88 -10.91 -26.26
N TRP A 320 -33.08 -10.45 -25.91
CA TRP A 320 -33.39 -9.48 -24.86
C TRP A 320 -33.22 -10.01 -23.42
N GLU A 321 -32.55 -11.16 -23.23
CA GLU A 321 -32.35 -11.66 -21.88
C GLU A 321 -31.27 -10.84 -21.19
N THR A 322 -31.72 -9.85 -20.41
CA THR A 322 -30.92 -9.27 -19.34
C THR A 322 -30.39 -10.44 -18.50
N LYS A 323 -29.14 -10.37 -18.02
CA LYS A 323 -28.41 -11.42 -17.28
C LYS A 323 -27.70 -12.49 -18.10
N ALA A 324 -27.22 -12.17 -19.30
CA ALA A 324 -26.67 -13.19 -20.20
C ALA A 324 -25.24 -13.64 -19.85
N ILE A 325 -24.44 -12.78 -19.21
CA ILE A 325 -23.10 -13.13 -18.72
C ILE A 325 -22.92 -12.61 -17.30
N GLU A 326 -22.35 -13.44 -16.45
CA GLU A 326 -21.80 -13.07 -15.14
C GLU A 326 -20.27 -13.08 -15.24
N VAL A 327 -19.61 -11.96 -14.97
CA VAL A 327 -18.13 -11.87 -14.96
C VAL A 327 -17.64 -11.93 -13.52
N SER A 328 -16.61 -12.71 -13.27
CA SER A 328 -15.92 -12.80 -11.99
C SER A 328 -14.46 -12.40 -12.19
N THR A 329 -14.03 -11.37 -11.47
CA THR A 329 -12.66 -10.84 -11.53
C THR A 329 -11.98 -11.09 -10.20
N SER A 330 -10.70 -11.45 -10.21
CA SER A 330 -9.86 -11.49 -9.02
C SER A 330 -8.50 -10.88 -9.33
N LEU A 331 -7.80 -10.49 -8.29
CA LEU A 331 -6.47 -9.93 -8.39
C LEU A 331 -5.63 -10.59 -7.31
N GLU A 332 -4.53 -11.19 -7.74
CA GLU A 332 -3.49 -11.72 -6.87
C GLU A 332 -2.30 -10.77 -6.96
N VAL A 333 -1.81 -10.32 -5.81
CA VAL A 333 -0.61 -9.51 -5.72
C VAL A 333 0.33 -10.20 -4.74
N VAL A 334 1.54 -10.48 -5.18
CA VAL A 334 2.53 -11.23 -4.40
C VAL A 334 3.79 -10.39 -4.30
N LEU A 335 4.28 -10.18 -3.08
CA LEU A 335 5.60 -9.62 -2.86
C LEU A 335 6.67 -10.61 -3.34
N THR A 336 7.56 -10.15 -4.23
CA THR A 336 8.61 -11.03 -4.77
C THR A 336 9.71 -11.27 -3.72
N GLU A 337 10.13 -12.52 -3.54
CA GLU A 337 11.02 -12.97 -2.45
C GLU A 337 12.48 -12.46 -2.55
N ASP A 338 12.92 -11.96 -3.71
CA ASP A 338 14.32 -11.59 -3.99
C ASP A 338 14.67 -10.11 -3.68
N GLN A 339 13.93 -9.48 -2.78
CA GLN A 339 14.17 -8.09 -2.40
C GLN A 339 15.54 -7.91 -1.72
N GLU A 340 16.41 -7.08 -2.29
CA GLU A 340 17.49 -6.46 -1.51
C GLU A 340 16.82 -5.60 -0.43
N THR A 341 16.82 -6.08 0.81
CA THR A 341 16.35 -5.33 1.97
C THR A 341 16.94 -3.92 1.91
N PRO A 342 16.13 -2.85 2.10
CA PRO A 342 16.62 -1.48 2.16
C PRO A 342 17.92 -1.41 2.95
N LEU A 343 18.93 -0.74 2.40
CA LEU A 343 20.27 -0.75 2.94
C LEU A 343 20.23 -0.29 4.40
N ASP A 344 20.40 -1.25 5.30
CA ASP A 344 20.34 -1.02 6.73
C ASP A 344 21.47 -0.06 7.12
N GLN A 345 21.10 1.16 7.51
CA GLN A 345 22.09 2.16 7.91
C GLN A 345 22.56 1.97 9.35
N GLY A 346 22.01 0.96 10.02
CA GLY A 346 22.21 0.63 11.41
C GLY A 346 21.76 1.72 12.39
N VAL A 347 22.08 1.50 13.65
CA VAL A 347 21.69 2.39 14.75
C VAL A 347 22.86 3.27 15.16
N LYS A 348 22.62 4.57 15.27
CA LYS A 348 23.60 5.56 15.77
C LYS A 348 23.22 5.98 17.17
N LEU A 349 24.09 5.69 18.14
CA LEU A 349 23.81 5.85 19.56
C LEU A 349 24.89 6.67 20.26
N CYS A 350 24.44 7.56 21.13
CA CYS A 350 25.21 8.28 22.14
C CYS A 350 24.86 7.69 23.50
N HIS A 351 25.82 7.02 24.11
CA HIS A 351 25.66 6.35 25.39
C HIS A 351 26.51 7.06 26.46
N PRO A 352 25.90 7.78 27.42
CA PRO A 352 26.63 8.46 28.49
C PRO A 352 27.33 7.48 29.43
N ILE A 353 28.58 7.74 29.79
CA ILE A 353 29.37 6.89 30.69
C ILE A 353 30.07 7.72 31.79
N ALA A 354 30.27 7.13 32.96
CA ALA A 354 31.08 7.74 34.01
C ALA A 354 32.58 7.48 33.80
N SER A 355 33.41 8.52 33.90
CA SER A 355 34.87 8.46 33.74
C SER A 355 35.61 7.73 34.87
N VAL A 356 34.96 7.53 36.03
CA VAL A 356 35.57 6.88 37.20
C VAL A 356 34.96 5.48 37.40
N PRO A 357 35.77 4.40 37.32
CA PRO A 357 35.32 3.05 37.63
C PRO A 357 34.83 2.98 39.09
N GLY A 358 33.56 2.61 39.28
CA GLY A 358 32.95 2.44 40.61
C GLY A 358 31.83 3.41 40.97
N ASN A 359 31.49 4.38 40.10
CA ASN A 359 30.30 5.22 40.24
C ASN A 359 29.38 5.04 39.03
N THR A 360 29.02 3.78 38.72
CA THR A 360 28.29 3.41 37.50
C THR A 360 26.79 3.66 37.56
N ASN A 361 26.23 3.95 38.74
CA ASN A 361 24.86 4.40 38.83
C ASN A 361 24.87 5.92 38.91
N GLY A 362 24.82 6.55 37.74
CA GLY A 362 24.40 7.94 37.57
C GLY A 362 22.94 8.14 38.01
N MET A 363 22.57 7.69 39.21
CA MET A 363 21.45 8.26 39.95
C MET A 363 21.84 9.69 40.27
N THR A 364 21.74 10.58 39.29
CA THR A 364 21.31 11.93 39.61
C THR A 364 20.00 11.73 40.36
N ASN A 365 20.01 11.96 41.67
CA ASN A 365 18.82 11.99 42.51
C ASN A 365 17.95 13.17 42.06
N SER A 366 17.36 13.07 40.87
CA SER A 366 16.38 13.98 40.27
C SER A 366 14.96 13.66 40.77
N HIS A 367 14.81 12.68 41.67
CA HIS A 367 13.59 12.49 42.47
C HIS A 367 13.48 13.49 43.64
N GLY A 368 13.94 14.72 43.41
CA GLY A 368 13.54 15.90 44.18
C GLY A 368 12.08 16.23 43.84
N ARG A 369 11.16 15.71 44.65
CA ARG A 369 9.74 16.12 44.80
C ARG A 369 9.39 17.42 44.06
N ARG A 370 8.84 17.28 42.84
CA ARG A 370 8.12 18.35 42.12
C ARG A 370 6.83 18.73 42.87
N ARG A 371 6.98 19.48 43.96
CA ARG A 371 5.97 20.39 44.53
C ARG A 371 6.70 21.60 45.11
N GLY A 372 7.40 22.31 44.23
CA GLY A 372 8.05 23.57 44.54
C GLY A 372 8.00 24.45 43.31
N ASN A 373 7.14 25.46 43.34
CA ASN A 373 7.06 26.54 42.38
C ASN A 373 8.35 27.37 42.50
N GLY A 374 9.41 26.92 41.83
CA GLY A 374 10.72 27.53 41.85
C GLY A 374 11.21 27.69 40.42
N ASN A 375 11.36 28.95 40.02
CA ASN A 375 11.93 29.38 38.75
C ASN A 375 13.42 29.00 38.73
N GLY A 376 13.70 27.73 38.41
CA GLY A 376 15.04 27.15 38.39
C GLY A 376 15.60 27.21 36.98
N ASN A 377 16.36 28.27 36.70
CA ASN A 377 17.24 28.37 35.56
C ASN A 377 18.39 27.37 35.78
N GLY A 378 18.14 26.10 35.46
CA GLY A 378 19.07 24.99 35.67
C GLY A 378 20.19 25.03 34.66
N ASN A 379 21.26 25.77 34.98
CA ASN A 379 22.57 25.56 34.38
C ASN A 379 23.00 24.14 34.78
N GLY A 380 22.86 23.19 33.85
CA GLY A 380 23.43 21.85 33.98
C GLY A 380 24.93 22.01 34.21
N SER A 381 25.35 21.82 35.45
CA SER A 381 26.75 21.80 35.82
C SER A 381 27.40 20.70 35.01
N HIS A 382 28.31 21.05 34.09
CA HIS A 382 29.25 20.11 33.50
C HIS A 382 29.88 19.30 34.64
N ASP A 383 29.41 18.07 34.85
CA ASP A 383 30.14 17.13 35.68
C ASP A 383 31.33 16.71 34.83
N PRO A 384 32.56 17.17 35.12
CA PRO A 384 33.73 16.81 34.34
C PRO A 384 34.00 15.30 34.40
N GLY A 385 33.29 14.57 35.25
CA GLY A 385 33.33 13.13 35.35
C GLY A 385 32.45 12.37 34.36
N LEU A 386 31.58 13.01 33.57
CA LEU A 386 30.73 12.33 32.58
C LEU A 386 31.32 12.46 31.17
N LEU A 387 31.39 11.33 30.47
CA LEU A 387 31.79 11.23 29.08
C LEU A 387 30.64 10.64 28.25
N VAL A 388 30.74 10.67 26.93
CA VAL A 388 29.77 10.03 26.04
C VAL A 388 30.45 9.14 25.02
N CYS A 389 29.90 7.94 24.84
CA CYS A 389 30.32 7.00 23.82
C CYS A 389 29.53 7.22 22.54
N GLN A 390 30.24 7.40 21.42
CA GLN A 390 29.63 7.40 20.09
C GLN A 390 29.72 6.01 19.48
N VAL A 391 28.56 5.39 19.30
CA VAL A 391 28.44 3.99 18.90
C VAL A 391 27.64 3.88 17.61
N LEU A 392 28.19 3.17 16.63
CA LEU A 392 27.51 2.84 15.39
C LEU A 392 27.31 1.33 15.34
N PHE A 393 26.07 0.88 15.32
CA PHE A 393 25.73 -0.49 14.95
C PHE A 393 25.72 -0.55 13.42
N GLU A 394 26.34 -1.57 12.82
CA GLU A 394 26.40 -1.67 11.36
C GLU A 394 25.05 -1.94 10.71
N SER A 395 24.14 -2.53 11.48
CA SER A 395 22.76 -2.84 11.12
C SER A 395 21.84 -2.74 12.34
N ASN A 396 20.52 -2.73 12.10
CA ASN A 396 19.49 -2.88 13.12
C ASN A 396 19.63 -4.24 13.81
N LEU A 397 19.98 -5.30 13.08
CA LEU A 397 20.21 -6.63 13.66
C LEU A 397 21.39 -6.65 14.65
N ALA A 398 22.49 -5.97 14.33
CA ALA A 398 23.62 -5.83 15.25
C ALA A 398 23.19 -5.12 16.55
N TYR A 399 22.31 -4.12 16.44
CA TYR A 399 21.73 -3.47 17.61
C TYR A 399 20.78 -4.39 18.39
N GLU A 400 19.88 -5.11 17.72
CA GLU A 400 18.98 -6.07 18.36
C GLU A 400 19.73 -7.14 19.13
N GLN A 401 20.75 -7.75 18.51
CA GLN A 401 21.63 -8.72 19.15
C GLN A 401 22.30 -8.11 20.38
N PHE A 402 22.87 -6.91 20.25
CA PHE A 402 23.49 -6.20 21.37
C PHE A 402 22.52 -5.95 22.52
N VAL A 403 21.29 -5.53 22.23
CA VAL A 403 20.25 -5.30 23.23
C VAL A 403 19.83 -6.60 23.92
N LEU A 404 19.60 -7.66 23.15
CA LEU A 404 19.13 -8.97 23.64
C LEU A 404 20.21 -9.75 24.40
N ASP A 405 21.48 -9.56 24.04
CA ASP A 405 22.63 -10.20 24.70
C ASP A 405 22.98 -9.53 26.04
N HIS A 406 22.33 -8.43 26.43
CA HIS A 406 22.57 -7.84 27.75
C HIS A 406 22.07 -8.80 28.86
N GLN A 407 23.00 -9.44 29.57
CA GLN A 407 22.64 -10.30 30.70
C GLN A 407 22.04 -9.46 31.82
N ASP A 408 20.79 -9.77 32.18
CA ASP A 408 20.20 -9.18 33.37
C ASP A 408 20.80 -9.83 34.62
N SER A 409 21.87 -9.22 35.14
CA SER A 409 22.50 -9.67 36.39
C SER A 409 21.60 -9.43 37.61
N SER A 410 20.51 -8.67 37.47
CA SER A 410 19.56 -8.41 38.55
C SER A 410 18.65 -9.62 38.78
N HIS A 411 18.78 -10.23 39.97
CA HIS A 411 18.04 -11.44 40.33
C HIS A 411 16.53 -11.15 40.50
N GLY A 412 15.77 -11.26 39.41
CA GLY A 412 14.33 -11.57 39.44
C GLY A 412 13.37 -10.37 39.56
N ASN A 413 13.78 -9.16 39.21
CA ASN A 413 12.84 -8.04 39.03
C ASN A 413 12.72 -7.72 37.54
N SER A 414 11.52 -7.50 37.02
CA SER A 414 11.21 -7.39 35.58
C SER A 414 11.84 -6.18 34.86
N ASN A 415 12.64 -5.37 35.53
CA ASN A 415 13.36 -4.26 34.92
C ASN A 415 14.77 -4.73 34.63
N SER A 416 15.04 -5.06 33.36
CA SER A 416 16.39 -5.41 32.93
C SER A 416 17.38 -4.32 33.33
N SER A 417 18.57 -4.69 33.78
CA SER A 417 19.71 -3.75 33.94
C SER A 417 19.94 -2.86 32.71
N TYR A 418 19.58 -3.35 31.52
CA TYR A 418 19.49 -2.56 30.29
C TYR A 418 18.60 -1.30 30.43
N SER A 419 17.43 -1.36 31.08
CA SER A 419 16.55 -0.18 31.15
C SER A 419 17.15 0.95 31.97
N VAL A 420 17.89 0.62 33.03
CA VAL A 420 18.47 1.61 33.96
C VAL A 420 19.69 2.29 33.35
N ASN A 421 20.45 1.57 32.53
CA ASN A 421 21.67 2.11 31.93
C ASN A 421 21.41 2.92 30.65
N HIS A 422 20.20 2.84 30.09
CA HIS A 422 19.88 3.40 28.77
C HIS A 422 18.76 4.47 28.83
N GLU A 423 18.46 5.04 30.01
CA GLU A 423 17.50 6.15 30.13
C GLU A 423 18.00 7.46 29.50
N ASP A 424 19.32 7.64 29.45
CA ASP A 424 19.97 8.84 28.91
C ASP A 424 20.58 8.64 27.51
N ASP A 425 20.28 7.50 26.89
CA ASP A 425 20.71 7.21 25.53
C ASP A 425 20.04 8.15 24.53
N SER A 426 20.79 8.54 23.51
CA SER A 426 20.27 9.41 22.45
C SER A 426 20.88 9.09 21.09
N ARG A 427 20.20 9.44 20.01
CA ARG A 427 20.72 9.28 18.64
C ARG A 427 21.60 10.44 18.24
N PHE A 428 22.64 10.16 17.47
CA PHE A 428 23.36 11.19 16.72
C PHE A 428 23.08 11.08 15.22
N THR A 429 23.28 12.18 14.50
CA THR A 429 22.97 12.28 13.07
C THR A 429 24.25 12.35 12.24
N SER A 430 24.13 12.33 10.91
CA SER A 430 25.29 12.60 10.04
C SER A 430 25.85 14.02 10.17
N THR A 431 25.09 14.94 10.77
CA THR A 431 25.45 16.36 10.90
C THR A 431 25.91 16.73 12.31
N ARG A 432 25.65 15.87 13.31
CA ARG A 432 26.04 16.10 14.70
C ARG A 432 26.64 14.86 15.31
N ASN A 433 27.80 14.99 15.96
CA ASN A 433 28.39 13.91 16.75
C ASN A 433 27.75 13.85 18.16
N CYS A 434 28.20 12.91 19.01
CA CYS A 434 27.64 12.79 20.36
C CYS A 434 28.00 13.94 21.30
N GLU A 435 29.15 14.59 21.12
CA GLU A 435 29.51 15.79 21.90
C GLU A 435 28.58 16.97 21.58
N GLU A 436 28.25 17.18 20.31
CA GLU A 436 27.32 18.22 19.88
C GLU A 436 25.88 17.90 20.25
N THR A 437 25.53 16.61 20.28
CA THR A 437 24.18 16.13 20.64
C THR A 437 23.91 16.24 22.14
N THR A 438 24.87 15.82 22.97
CA THR A 438 24.68 15.68 24.42
C THR A 438 25.33 16.80 25.23
N GLY A 439 26.31 17.52 24.66
CA GLY A 439 27.14 18.49 25.38
C GLY A 439 28.21 17.85 26.27
N LEU A 440 28.39 16.52 26.21
CA LEU A 440 29.40 15.76 26.97
C LEU A 440 30.68 15.57 26.14
N THR A 441 31.82 15.48 26.81
CA THR A 441 33.09 15.17 26.13
C THR A 441 33.07 13.73 25.62
N MET A 442 33.45 13.54 24.35
CA MET A 442 33.58 12.22 23.73
C MET A 442 34.58 11.33 24.49
N ALA A 443 34.15 10.12 24.82
CA ALA A 443 35.00 9.08 25.36
C ALA A 443 35.88 8.44 24.27
N ASP A 444 37.03 7.91 24.67
CA ASP A 444 37.84 7.06 23.80
C ASP A 444 37.10 5.74 23.50
N PRO A 445 37.09 5.23 22.25
CA PRO A 445 36.41 3.97 21.90
C PRO A 445 36.81 2.77 22.76
N VAL A 446 38.07 2.70 23.22
CA VAL A 446 38.53 1.63 24.11
C VAL A 446 37.89 1.76 25.49
N ALA A 447 37.71 3.00 26.00
CA ALA A 447 36.99 3.24 27.25
C ALA A 447 35.52 2.83 27.13
N CYS A 448 34.88 3.09 25.99
CA CYS A 448 33.52 2.64 25.69
C CYS A 448 33.37 1.12 25.69
N MET A 449 34.27 0.44 24.98
CA MET A 449 34.29 -1.02 24.93
C MET A 449 34.48 -1.64 26.33
N LEU A 450 35.40 -1.09 27.14
CA LEU A 450 35.59 -1.54 28.53
C LEU A 450 34.33 -1.30 29.38
N LYS A 451 33.64 -0.18 29.18
CA LYS A 451 32.41 0.14 29.90
C LYS A 451 31.29 -0.84 29.55
N PHE A 452 31.06 -1.13 28.27
CA PHE A 452 30.08 -2.15 27.87
C PHE A 452 30.42 -3.53 28.44
N ALA A 453 31.68 -3.94 28.42
CA ALA A 453 32.08 -5.19 29.09
C ALA A 453 31.74 -5.21 30.59
N THR A 454 31.91 -4.08 31.30
CA THR A 454 31.54 -3.99 32.72
C THR A 454 30.05 -3.93 32.98
N ASP A 455 29.25 -3.47 32.02
CA ASP A 455 27.80 -3.36 32.14
C ASP A 455 27.08 -4.69 31.84
N GLY A 456 27.83 -5.73 31.46
CA GLY A 456 27.31 -7.09 31.28
C GLY A 456 27.03 -7.47 29.83
N TYR A 457 27.54 -6.70 28.88
CA TYR A 457 27.54 -7.08 27.47
C TYR A 457 28.56 -8.20 27.20
N HIS A 458 28.15 -9.19 26.42
CA HIS A 458 29.00 -10.34 26.10
C HIS A 458 30.24 -9.92 25.30
N HIS A 459 31.35 -10.60 25.55
CA HIS A 459 32.62 -10.40 24.82
C HIS A 459 32.58 -10.91 23.37
N ASP A 460 31.46 -11.51 22.96
CA ASP A 460 31.34 -12.19 21.68
C ASP A 460 30.98 -11.23 20.53
N HIS A 461 30.66 -9.97 20.82
CA HIS A 461 30.49 -8.93 19.81
C HIS A 461 31.81 -8.50 19.16
N ASP A 462 31.82 -8.34 17.83
CA ASP A 462 32.96 -7.78 17.10
C ASP A 462 32.94 -6.24 17.16
N PHE A 463 33.87 -5.69 17.95
CA PHE A 463 34.07 -4.25 18.09
C PHE A 463 35.17 -3.75 17.16
N VAL A 464 34.83 -2.80 16.29
CA VAL A 464 35.80 -2.12 15.42
C VAL A 464 35.91 -0.65 15.79
N ILE A 465 37.14 -0.16 15.96
CA ILE A 465 37.36 1.27 16.17
C ILE A 465 37.28 1.99 14.82
N GLY A 466 36.21 2.75 14.64
CA GLY A 466 35.99 3.60 13.48
C GLY A 466 36.72 4.95 13.55
N GLY A 467 36.57 5.74 12.51
CA GLY A 467 37.05 7.13 12.50
C GLY A 467 36.32 8.01 13.53
N ASN A 468 36.94 9.13 13.90
CA ASN A 468 36.36 10.18 14.77
C ASN A 468 35.92 9.71 16.17
N GLY A 469 36.56 8.69 16.72
CA GLY A 469 36.20 8.17 18.05
C GLY A 469 34.89 7.39 18.07
N THR A 470 34.47 6.83 16.93
CA THR A 470 33.28 5.97 16.84
C THR A 470 33.64 4.53 17.16
N LEU A 471 32.90 3.89 18.06
CA LEU A 471 32.93 2.45 18.25
C LEU A 471 31.90 1.80 17.32
N ILE A 472 32.33 0.95 16.40
CA ILE A 472 31.46 0.22 15.48
C ILE A 472 31.21 -1.17 16.05
N ILE A 473 29.94 -1.57 16.15
CA ILE A 473 29.52 -2.90 16.61
C ILE A 473 28.93 -3.64 15.40
N LYS A 474 29.49 -4.81 15.11
CA LYS A 474 29.05 -5.65 13.99
C LYS A 474 28.05 -6.71 14.42
N GLU A 475 27.39 -7.32 13.43
CA GLU A 475 26.57 -8.51 13.61
C GLU A 475 27.43 -9.70 14.06
N ASN A 476 26.88 -10.47 15.00
CA ASN A 476 27.43 -11.76 15.37
C ASN A 476 27.07 -12.79 14.28
N ASN A 477 28.09 -13.49 13.77
CA ASN A 477 27.93 -14.57 12.77
C ASN A 477 27.37 -15.87 13.37
#